data_AF-A0A081BLD8-F1
#
_entry.id   AF-A0A081BLD8-F1
#
_cell.length_a   1.000
_cell.length_b   1.000
_cell.length_c   1.000
_cell.angle_alpha   90.00
_cell.angle_beta   90.00
_cell.angle_gamma   90.00
#
_symmetry.space_group_name_H-M   'P 1'
#
loop_
_entity.id
_entity.type
_entity.pdbx_description
1 polymer ?
#
loop_
_entity_poly.entity_id
_entity_poly.type
_entity_poly.pdbx_seq_one_letter_code
_entity_poly.pdbx_strand_id
1 'polypeptide(L)'
;MKKLMVLTLGTGKGVENGIAKSITVNNPDRIVFIATPQSQEMLEKIADALERLYHRALPPFDIKPLSQEMVVDYAYRAAREAIDAALQEGYALEEIVLDFTSGTKAMSVGAAVAALLAECYNMVYIGGYERDAQGRVITGTEIVMSFTPNRIFGDYKKQLALRMFDAYQFDAGLSILQEARRRGERDDLTQLDVLFRAYERWDKFDHVAALRHFEHPDLPRDLRKRIGGNRGFVSRIVNAASESPAIAPELLADLLANARRRMDEGKDDDAVARLYRLTEMIAQYRLQQKGVNASDVVVSALPDAIRPVYDALRGDSGKIKLGLTQAFRLLGELGDEAFLPQYARYEALRGLLKQRNDSILAHGIRPVGREIPRLLIERLDPLLRETVPQIHRLLDDATMIKLT
;
A
#
# COMPACT_ATOMS: atom_id res chain seq x y z
N MET A 1 30.52 12.55 -8.92
CA MET A 1 29.06 12.70 -9.07
C MET A 1 28.81 14.14 -9.44
N LYS A 2 27.99 14.38 -10.45
CA LYS A 2 27.63 15.76 -10.84
C LYS A 2 26.74 16.35 -9.75
N LYS A 3 26.81 17.66 -9.50
CA LYS A 3 26.02 18.31 -8.47
C LYS A 3 25.39 19.59 -9.01
N LEU A 4 24.07 19.69 -8.86
CA LEU A 4 23.30 20.88 -9.20
C LEU A 4 22.89 21.60 -7.92
N MET A 5 23.03 22.93 -7.91
CA MET A 5 22.43 23.77 -6.88
C MET A 5 21.27 24.57 -7.47
N VAL A 6 20.08 24.44 -6.91
CA VAL A 6 18.94 25.31 -7.21
C VAL A 6 18.86 26.34 -6.09
N LEU A 7 18.95 27.63 -6.40
CA LEU A 7 19.10 28.70 -5.41
C LEU A 7 18.08 29.83 -5.64
N THR A 8 17.32 30.21 -4.62
CA THR A 8 16.48 31.41 -4.68
C THR A 8 17.31 32.68 -4.48
N LEU A 9 17.16 33.68 -5.35
CA LEU A 9 18.01 34.87 -5.38
C LEU A 9 17.20 36.14 -5.09
N GLY A 10 17.51 36.81 -3.98
CA GLY A 10 16.97 38.11 -3.59
C GLY A 10 17.99 39.25 -3.64
N THR A 11 17.57 40.44 -3.19
CA THR A 11 18.33 41.71 -3.28
C THR A 11 18.90 42.19 -1.94
N GLY A 12 18.81 41.39 -0.88
CA GLY A 12 19.25 41.78 0.46
C GLY A 12 20.75 42.11 0.51
N LYS A 13 21.12 43.21 1.18
CA LYS A 13 22.52 43.60 1.37
C LYS A 13 23.26 42.59 2.26
N GLY A 14 24.45 42.14 1.84
CA GLY A 14 25.31 41.21 2.58
C GLY A 14 24.97 39.74 2.33
N VAL A 15 23.91 39.46 1.58
CA VAL A 15 23.48 38.08 1.28
C VAL A 15 24.45 37.38 0.32
N GLU A 16 25.18 38.14 -0.49
CA GLU A 16 26.23 37.66 -1.40
C GLU A 16 27.30 36.83 -0.69
N ASN A 17 27.71 37.22 0.52
CA ASN A 17 28.75 36.50 1.28
C ASN A 17 28.24 35.14 1.76
N GLY A 18 26.98 35.10 2.19
CA GLY A 18 26.27 33.87 2.51
C GLY A 18 26.21 32.97 1.29
N ILE A 19 25.63 33.43 0.18
CA ILE A 19 25.53 32.63 -1.05
C ILE A 19 26.90 32.10 -1.49
N ALA A 20 27.94 32.94 -1.48
CA ALA A 20 29.31 32.53 -1.80
C ALA A 20 29.83 31.43 -0.86
N LYS A 21 29.52 31.50 0.45
CA LYS A 21 29.82 30.43 1.40
C LYS A 21 29.10 29.12 1.04
N SER A 22 27.81 29.18 0.73
CA SER A 22 27.04 27.97 0.38
C SER A 22 27.53 27.32 -0.91
N ILE A 23 27.79 28.12 -1.96
CA ILE A 23 28.38 27.62 -3.21
C ILE A 23 29.73 26.96 -2.92
N THR A 24 30.57 27.59 -2.09
CA THR A 24 31.89 27.05 -1.74
C THR A 24 31.79 25.72 -0.98
N VAL A 25 30.91 25.63 0.01
CA VAL A 25 30.73 24.43 0.85
C VAL A 25 30.10 23.29 0.06
N ASN A 26 29.07 23.57 -0.74
CA ASN A 26 28.36 22.55 -1.49
C ASN A 26 29.09 22.13 -2.77
N ASN A 27 29.93 23.01 -3.32
CA ASN A 27 30.73 22.78 -4.52
C ASN A 27 29.91 22.23 -5.72
N PRO A 28 28.89 22.98 -6.20
CA PRO A 28 28.09 22.55 -7.34
C PRO A 28 28.87 22.68 -8.66
N ASP A 29 28.58 21.79 -9.61
CA ASP A 29 29.10 21.88 -10.98
C ASP A 29 28.29 22.87 -11.84
N ARG A 30 27.01 23.07 -11.48
CA ARG A 30 26.09 24.01 -12.13
C ARG A 30 25.12 24.60 -11.11
N ILE A 31 24.67 25.82 -11.34
CA ILE A 31 23.68 26.52 -10.51
C ILE A 31 22.46 26.91 -11.35
N VAL A 32 21.26 26.78 -10.79
CA VAL A 32 20.04 27.40 -11.34
C VAL A 32 19.54 28.44 -10.34
N PHE A 33 19.66 29.71 -10.71
CA PHE A 33 19.16 30.82 -9.90
C PHE A 33 17.69 31.09 -10.20
N ILE A 34 16.83 31.00 -9.18
CA ILE A 34 15.44 31.46 -9.25
C ILE A 34 15.44 32.93 -8.87
N ALA A 35 15.34 33.81 -9.88
CA ALA A 35 15.62 35.23 -9.72
C ALA A 35 14.54 36.10 -10.37
N THR A 36 14.24 37.23 -9.72
CA THR A 36 13.51 38.33 -10.36
C THR A 36 14.48 39.13 -11.24
N PRO A 37 14.01 39.93 -12.21
CA PRO A 37 14.90 40.80 -13.00
C PRO A 37 15.81 41.68 -12.13
N GLN A 38 15.29 42.19 -11.01
CA GLN A 38 16.02 43.04 -10.09
C GLN A 38 17.10 42.29 -9.29
N SER A 39 16.88 41.01 -8.96
CA SER A 39 17.85 40.25 -8.17
C SER A 39 19.04 39.74 -8.98
N GLN A 40 19.00 39.80 -10.32
CA GLN A 40 20.12 39.41 -11.17
C GLN A 40 21.36 40.28 -10.98
N GLU A 41 21.21 41.55 -10.56
CA GLU A 41 22.33 42.43 -10.19
C GLU A 41 23.16 41.86 -9.02
N MET A 42 22.61 40.91 -8.24
CA MET A 42 23.33 40.24 -7.16
C MET A 42 24.40 39.27 -7.67
N LEU A 43 24.31 38.80 -8.93
CA LEU A 43 25.25 37.81 -9.48
C LEU A 43 26.69 38.33 -9.52
N GLU A 44 26.90 39.59 -9.92
CA GLU A 44 28.23 40.22 -9.90
C GLU A 44 28.80 40.27 -8.48
N LYS A 45 27.97 40.66 -7.50
CA LYS A 45 28.38 40.70 -6.09
C LYS A 45 28.72 39.33 -5.53
N ILE A 46 28.00 38.28 -5.96
CA ILE A 46 28.30 36.90 -5.58
C ILE A 46 29.62 36.45 -6.20
N ALA A 47 29.88 36.78 -7.47
CA ALA A 47 31.15 36.47 -8.14
C ALA A 47 32.32 37.16 -7.44
N ASP A 48 32.20 38.46 -7.14
CA ASP A 48 33.19 39.23 -6.39
C ASP A 48 33.43 38.64 -4.99
N ALA A 49 32.36 38.24 -4.29
CA ALA A 49 32.45 37.61 -2.97
C ALA A 49 33.15 36.25 -3.04
N LEU A 50 32.86 35.42 -4.05
CA LEU A 50 33.52 34.13 -4.26
C LEU A 50 35.02 34.30 -4.53
N GLU A 51 35.42 35.26 -5.36
CA GLU A 51 36.82 35.53 -5.66
C GLU A 51 37.56 36.09 -4.45
N ARG A 52 36.99 37.11 -3.80
CA ARG A 52 37.62 37.82 -2.68
C ARG A 52 37.72 36.98 -1.40
N LEU A 53 36.68 36.21 -1.07
CA LEU A 53 36.61 35.48 0.20
C LEU A 53 37.10 34.03 0.10
N TYR A 54 36.93 33.39 -1.06
CA TYR A 54 37.17 31.96 -1.22
C TYR A 54 38.11 31.62 -2.37
N HIS A 55 38.58 32.61 -3.15
CA HIS A 55 39.42 32.42 -4.32
C HIS A 55 38.81 31.44 -5.34
N ARG A 56 37.51 31.55 -5.57
CA ARG A 56 36.77 30.72 -6.54
C ARG A 56 36.03 31.58 -7.55
N ALA A 57 35.87 31.07 -8.77
CA ALA A 57 34.97 31.65 -9.75
C ALA A 57 33.52 31.18 -9.52
N LEU A 58 32.55 31.97 -9.99
CA LEU A 58 31.16 31.55 -10.04
C LEU A 58 31.00 30.35 -11.00
N PRO A 59 30.41 29.22 -10.56
CA PRO A 59 30.16 28.08 -11.45
C PRO A 59 29.22 28.43 -12.62
N PRO A 60 29.21 27.64 -13.70
CA PRO A 60 28.22 27.77 -14.76
C PRO A 60 26.80 27.82 -14.20
N PHE A 61 25.98 28.74 -14.71
CA PHE A 61 24.64 28.94 -14.17
C PHE A 61 23.59 29.26 -15.23
N ASP A 62 22.35 28.98 -14.87
CA ASP A 62 21.15 29.40 -15.59
C ASP A 62 20.25 30.23 -14.67
N ILE A 63 19.41 31.04 -15.30
CA ILE A 63 18.43 31.85 -14.59
C ILE A 63 17.04 31.30 -14.90
N LYS A 64 16.34 30.88 -13.84
CA LYS A 64 14.92 30.60 -13.87
C LYS A 64 14.17 31.88 -13.47
N PRO A 65 13.54 32.59 -14.42
CA PRO A 65 12.91 33.88 -14.12
C PRO A 65 11.70 33.71 -13.20
N LEU A 66 11.59 34.59 -12.22
CA LEU A 66 10.46 34.69 -11.31
C LEU A 66 9.77 36.04 -11.49
N SER A 67 8.49 36.03 -11.86
CA SER A 67 7.72 37.25 -12.13
C SER A 67 7.14 37.90 -10.88
N GLN A 68 6.81 37.11 -9.84
CA GLN A 68 6.20 37.61 -8.60
C GLN A 68 6.86 36.98 -7.36
N GLU A 69 7.82 37.70 -6.77
CA GLU A 69 8.57 37.22 -5.60
C GLU A 69 7.76 37.12 -4.30
N MET A 70 6.59 37.76 -4.21
CA MET A 70 5.73 37.72 -3.02
C MET A 70 4.66 36.62 -3.07
N VAL A 71 4.58 35.86 -4.18
CA VAL A 71 3.59 34.80 -4.35
C VAL A 71 4.28 33.44 -4.29
N VAL A 72 3.99 32.69 -3.23
CA VAL A 72 4.58 31.37 -2.94
C VAL A 72 4.44 30.41 -4.12
N ASP A 73 3.29 30.41 -4.79
CA ASP A 73 3.00 29.48 -5.90
C ASP A 73 3.94 29.69 -7.11
N TYR A 74 4.32 30.94 -7.41
CA TYR A 74 5.25 31.22 -8.51
C TYR A 74 6.65 30.71 -8.18
N ALA A 75 7.11 30.92 -6.94
CA ALA A 75 8.40 30.41 -6.49
C ALA A 75 8.41 28.87 -6.44
N TYR A 76 7.31 28.26 -5.98
CA TYR A 76 7.12 26.81 -6.00
C TYR A 76 7.23 26.25 -7.42
N ARG A 77 6.50 26.81 -8.39
CA ARG A 77 6.56 26.34 -9.79
C ARG A 77 7.95 26.51 -10.38
N ALA A 78 8.59 27.66 -10.18
CA ALA A 78 9.94 27.91 -10.69
C ALA A 78 10.95 26.90 -10.13
N ALA A 79 10.92 26.64 -8.82
CA ALA A 79 11.78 25.64 -8.17
C ALA A 79 11.45 24.23 -8.65
N ARG A 80 10.16 23.89 -8.77
CA ARG A 80 9.73 22.57 -9.23
C ARG A 80 10.19 22.30 -10.66
N GLU A 81 10.00 23.25 -11.56
CA GLU A 81 10.45 23.15 -12.95
C GLU A 81 11.98 23.02 -13.06
N ALA A 82 12.74 23.73 -12.21
CA ALA A 82 14.20 23.59 -12.17
C ALA A 82 14.62 22.19 -11.70
N ILE A 83 13.97 21.65 -10.67
CA ILE A 83 14.22 20.29 -10.18
C ILE A 83 13.82 19.24 -11.24
N ASP A 84 12.65 19.38 -11.87
CA ASP A 84 12.17 18.45 -12.90
C ASP A 84 13.08 18.45 -14.13
N ALA A 85 13.56 19.62 -14.57
CA ALA A 85 14.52 19.72 -15.66
C ALA A 85 15.84 19.01 -15.31
N ALA A 86 16.34 19.17 -14.09
CA ALA A 86 17.54 18.46 -13.63
C ALA A 86 17.36 16.93 -13.66
N LEU A 87 16.20 16.44 -13.21
CA LEU A 87 15.89 15.00 -13.27
C LEU A 87 15.84 14.50 -14.72
N GLN A 88 15.29 15.30 -15.65
CA GLN A 88 15.27 14.98 -17.09
C GLN A 88 16.68 14.97 -17.71
N GLU A 89 17.59 15.83 -17.22
CA GLU A 89 19.01 15.81 -17.57
C GLU A 89 19.79 14.67 -16.85
N GLY A 90 19.09 13.81 -16.12
CA GLY A 90 19.63 12.62 -15.47
C GLY A 90 20.42 12.90 -14.19
N TYR A 91 20.15 14.00 -13.50
CA TYR A 91 20.62 14.16 -12.11
C TYR A 91 19.80 13.26 -11.19
N ALA A 92 20.46 12.63 -10.22
CA ALA A 92 19.76 11.97 -9.12
C ALA A 92 19.28 13.02 -8.10
N LEU A 93 18.25 12.71 -7.31
CA LEU A 93 17.74 13.63 -6.27
C LEU A 93 18.81 13.95 -5.21
N GLU A 94 19.73 13.01 -4.96
CA GLU A 94 20.88 13.15 -4.04
C GLU A 94 21.94 14.12 -4.58
N GLU A 95 21.95 14.36 -5.90
CA GLU A 95 22.85 15.27 -6.60
C GLU A 95 22.30 16.70 -6.67
N ILE A 96 21.06 16.93 -6.25
CA ILE A 96 20.41 18.24 -6.25
C ILE A 96 20.44 18.83 -4.84
N VAL A 97 20.96 20.05 -4.72
CA VAL A 97 20.96 20.85 -3.50
C VAL A 97 20.02 22.04 -3.69
N LEU A 98 18.98 22.15 -2.86
CA LEU A 98 18.15 23.34 -2.82
C LEU A 98 18.66 24.30 -1.75
N ASP A 99 19.07 25.50 -2.16
CA ASP A 99 19.43 26.59 -1.26
C ASP A 99 18.34 27.67 -1.27
N PHE A 100 17.66 27.85 -0.13
CA PHE A 100 16.62 28.87 0.03
C PHE A 100 17.04 30.03 0.94
N THR A 101 18.35 30.24 1.11
CA THR A 101 18.96 31.27 1.96
C THR A 101 18.52 32.68 1.56
N SER A 102 18.43 32.95 0.26
CA SER A 102 18.16 34.28 -0.29
C SER A 102 16.79 34.34 -0.95
N GLY A 103 16.29 35.56 -1.18
CA GLY A 103 14.94 35.81 -1.66
C GLY A 103 13.98 36.25 -0.56
N THR A 104 12.75 36.53 -0.94
CA THR A 104 11.69 36.86 0.04
C THR A 104 11.29 35.60 0.82
N LYS A 105 10.57 35.79 1.94
CA LYS A 105 9.99 34.65 2.68
C LYS A 105 9.09 33.78 1.79
N ALA A 106 8.36 34.38 0.86
CA ALA A 106 7.50 33.66 -0.07
C ALA A 106 8.32 32.81 -1.06
N MET A 107 9.47 33.32 -1.53
CA MET A 107 10.41 32.56 -2.36
C MET A 107 10.95 31.35 -1.61
N SER A 108 11.47 31.55 -0.39
CA SER A 108 12.03 30.48 0.41
C SER A 108 11.02 29.38 0.72
N VAL A 109 9.78 29.75 1.08
CA VAL A 109 8.70 28.79 1.33
C VAL A 109 8.34 28.02 0.06
N GLY A 110 8.16 28.70 -1.07
CA GLY A 110 7.81 28.06 -2.34
C GLY A 110 8.87 27.05 -2.79
N ALA A 111 10.14 27.46 -2.72
CA ALA A 111 11.27 26.59 -3.03
C ALA A 111 11.35 25.38 -2.09
N ALA A 112 11.29 25.58 -0.77
CA ALA A 112 11.35 24.50 0.21
C ALA A 112 10.19 23.49 0.03
N VAL A 113 8.97 23.97 -0.25
CA VAL A 113 7.83 23.10 -0.56
C VAL A 113 8.07 22.31 -1.85
N ALA A 114 8.65 22.93 -2.89
CA ALA A 114 8.99 22.24 -4.14
C ALA A 114 10.00 21.12 -3.93
N ALA A 115 11.08 21.38 -3.18
CA ALA A 115 12.06 20.35 -2.82
C ALA A 115 11.45 19.24 -1.96
N LEU A 116 10.59 19.59 -0.99
CA LEU A 116 9.94 18.60 -0.15
C LEU A 116 9.03 17.67 -0.98
N LEU A 117 8.20 18.22 -1.86
CA LEU A 117 7.32 17.42 -2.72
C LEU A 117 8.09 16.67 -3.82
N ALA A 118 9.28 17.15 -4.21
CA ALA A 118 10.21 16.42 -5.08
C ALA A 118 11.04 15.36 -4.35
N GLU A 119 10.95 15.31 -3.02
CA GLU A 119 11.75 14.43 -2.17
C GLU A 119 13.27 14.69 -2.30
N CYS A 120 13.66 15.95 -2.55
CA CYS A 120 15.06 16.36 -2.57
C CYS A 120 15.70 16.22 -1.17
N TYR A 121 16.91 15.68 -1.12
CA TYR A 121 17.57 15.32 0.14
C TYR A 121 18.35 16.47 0.78
N ASN A 122 18.91 17.34 -0.05
CA ASN A 122 19.86 18.34 0.40
C ASN A 122 19.21 19.71 0.37
N MET A 123 18.68 20.14 1.50
CA MET A 123 18.18 21.51 1.68
C MET A 123 19.17 22.31 2.52
N VAL A 124 19.46 23.52 2.07
CA VAL A 124 20.46 24.42 2.63
C VAL A 124 19.82 25.75 2.98
N TYR A 125 20.13 26.22 4.18
CA TYR A 125 19.87 27.58 4.63
C TYR A 125 21.09 28.10 5.37
N ILE A 126 21.48 29.35 5.10
CA ILE A 126 22.59 29.98 5.80
C ILE A 126 22.05 30.93 6.86
N GLY A 127 22.53 30.72 8.08
CA GLY A 127 22.34 31.66 9.17
C GLY A 127 23.69 32.18 9.67
N GLY A 128 23.68 32.72 10.87
CA GLY A 128 24.87 33.06 11.65
C GLY A 128 24.44 33.30 13.09
N TYR A 129 25.30 32.92 14.04
CA TYR A 129 25.01 33.13 15.46
C TYR A 129 25.19 34.59 15.87
N GLU A 130 26.06 35.33 15.17
CA GLU A 130 26.32 36.74 15.44
C GLU A 130 25.54 37.63 14.49
N ARG A 131 24.89 38.65 15.06
CA ARG A 131 24.10 39.63 14.32
C ARG A 131 24.51 41.04 14.68
N ASP A 132 24.52 41.92 13.68
CA ASP A 132 24.72 43.35 13.89
C ASP A 132 23.50 43.98 14.58
N ALA A 133 23.60 45.28 14.91
CA ALA A 133 22.53 46.03 15.56
C ALA A 133 21.20 46.08 14.76
N GLN A 134 21.23 45.72 13.47
CA GLN A 134 20.07 45.64 12.59
C GLN A 134 19.58 44.19 12.39
N GLY A 135 20.15 43.23 13.13
CA GLY A 135 19.78 41.82 13.07
C GLY A 135 20.34 41.08 11.85
N ARG A 136 21.31 41.65 11.12
CA ARG A 136 21.94 41.01 9.96
C ARG A 136 23.13 40.16 10.39
N VAL A 137 23.35 39.03 9.73
CA VAL A 137 24.49 38.15 10.03
C VAL A 137 25.80 38.90 9.79
N ILE A 138 26.72 38.84 10.74
CA ILE A 138 28.04 39.46 10.62
C ILE A 138 28.89 38.66 9.62
N THR A 139 29.49 39.33 8.65
CA THR A 139 30.33 38.68 7.63
C THR A 139 31.49 37.92 8.28
N GLY A 140 31.69 36.66 7.86
CA GLY A 140 32.68 35.74 8.42
C GLY A 140 32.13 34.82 9.51
N THR A 141 30.91 35.07 10.00
CA THR A 141 30.23 34.26 11.02
C THR A 141 29.11 33.36 10.45
N GLU A 142 29.02 33.28 9.12
CA GLU A 142 28.00 32.50 8.42
C GLU A 142 28.15 31.01 8.69
N ILE A 143 27.03 30.34 8.93
CA ILE A 143 26.95 28.89 9.14
C ILE A 143 25.98 28.30 8.14
N VAL A 144 26.48 27.33 7.39
CA VAL A 144 25.68 26.54 6.44
C VAL A 144 24.93 25.48 7.25
N MET A 145 23.62 25.63 7.37
CA MET A 145 22.73 24.64 7.95
C MET A 145 22.14 23.79 6.82
N SER A 146 22.75 22.62 6.61
CA SER A 146 22.22 21.61 5.70
C SER A 146 21.35 20.63 6.48
N PHE A 147 20.18 20.26 5.94
CA PHE A 147 19.35 19.22 6.53
C PHE A 147 18.64 18.39 5.48
N THR A 148 18.40 17.13 5.85
CA THR A 148 17.58 16.19 5.08
C THR A 148 16.28 15.95 5.86
N PRO A 149 15.10 16.20 5.26
CA PRO A 149 13.81 16.11 5.96
C PRO A 149 13.31 14.65 6.06
N ASN A 150 14.20 13.69 6.36
CA ASN A 150 13.90 12.26 6.41
C ASN A 150 12.73 11.92 7.34
N ARG A 151 12.62 12.62 8.49
CA ARG A 151 11.51 12.44 9.41
C ARG A 151 10.17 12.84 8.78
N ILE A 152 10.12 13.97 8.07
CA ILE A 152 8.91 14.46 7.39
C ILE A 152 8.51 13.48 6.29
N PHE A 153 9.46 13.01 5.48
CA PHE A 153 9.20 12.01 4.45
C PHE A 153 8.70 10.70 5.03
N GLY A 154 9.36 10.18 6.06
CA GLY A 154 8.95 8.94 6.72
C GLY A 154 7.55 9.03 7.33
N ASP A 155 7.20 10.17 7.94
CA ASP A 155 5.87 10.37 8.53
C ASP A 155 4.78 10.45 7.46
N TYR A 156 5.03 11.15 6.36
CA TYR A 156 4.10 11.20 5.23
C TYR A 156 3.92 9.82 4.58
N LYS A 157 5.02 9.11 4.28
CA LYS A 157 4.99 7.77 3.68
C LYS A 157 4.32 6.76 4.62
N LYS A 158 4.53 6.85 5.94
CA LYS A 158 3.80 6.05 6.93
C LYS A 158 2.29 6.27 6.81
N GLN A 159 1.82 7.51 6.79
CA GLN A 159 0.39 7.80 6.65
C GLN A 159 -0.18 7.27 5.32
N LEU A 160 0.58 7.38 4.22
CA LEU A 160 0.18 6.81 2.95
C LEU A 160 0.09 5.27 3.01
N ALA A 161 1.08 4.61 3.60
CA ALA A 161 1.08 3.17 3.78
C ALA A 161 -0.12 2.70 4.63
N LEU A 162 -0.41 3.38 5.74
CA LEU A 162 -1.59 3.06 6.58
C LEU A 162 -2.90 3.15 5.80
N ARG A 163 -3.05 4.16 4.93
CA ARG A 163 -4.22 4.22 4.02
C ARG A 163 -4.26 3.06 3.03
N MET A 164 -3.10 2.62 2.52
CA MET A 164 -3.03 1.43 1.67
C MET A 164 -3.44 0.16 2.43
N PHE A 165 -3.05 0.02 3.70
CA PHE A 165 -3.47 -1.09 4.56
C PHE A 165 -5.00 -1.15 4.70
N ASP A 166 -5.60 -0.01 5.01
CA ASP A 166 -7.05 0.09 5.20
C ASP A 166 -7.83 -0.11 3.89
N ALA A 167 -7.18 0.06 2.73
CA ALA A 167 -7.72 -0.26 1.41
C ALA A 167 -7.33 -1.67 0.91
N TYR A 168 -6.78 -2.52 1.79
CA TYR A 168 -6.32 -3.87 1.47
C TYR A 168 -5.20 -3.94 0.39
N GLN A 169 -4.53 -2.82 0.11
CA GLN A 169 -3.41 -2.70 -0.84
C GLN A 169 -2.07 -2.97 -0.14
N PHE A 170 -1.92 -4.15 0.47
CA PHE A 170 -0.76 -4.46 1.30
C PHE A 170 0.58 -4.40 0.54
N ASP A 171 0.64 -4.94 -0.68
CA ASP A 171 1.86 -4.91 -1.52
C ASP A 171 2.29 -3.46 -1.86
N ALA A 172 1.34 -2.59 -2.19
CA ALA A 172 1.63 -1.18 -2.45
C ALA A 172 2.14 -0.46 -1.19
N GLY A 173 1.50 -0.74 -0.05
CA GLY A 173 1.95 -0.23 1.24
C GLY A 173 3.35 -0.69 1.64
N LEU A 174 3.69 -1.96 1.38
CA LEU A 174 5.05 -2.50 1.60
C LEU A 174 6.09 -1.77 0.75
N SER A 175 5.79 -1.49 -0.53
CA SER A 175 6.68 -0.72 -1.40
C SER A 175 6.95 0.69 -0.85
N ILE A 176 5.92 1.36 -0.33
CA ILE A 176 6.03 2.69 0.28
C ILE A 176 6.88 2.64 1.56
N LEU A 177 6.68 1.63 2.41
CA LEU A 177 7.46 1.46 3.64
C LEU A 177 8.93 1.17 3.34
N GLN A 178 9.22 0.33 2.34
CA GLN A 178 10.58 0.04 1.91
C GLN A 178 11.29 1.29 1.38
N GLU A 179 10.61 2.11 0.58
CA GLU A 179 11.14 3.39 0.12
C GLU A 179 11.46 4.33 1.28
N ALA A 180 10.54 4.45 2.25
CA ALA A 180 10.74 5.28 3.43
C ALA A 180 11.93 4.81 4.29
N ARG A 181 12.12 3.49 4.44
CA ARG A 181 13.24 2.90 5.20
C ARG A 181 14.60 3.10 4.55
N ARG A 182 14.67 3.18 3.20
CA ARG A 182 15.93 3.53 2.52
C ARG A 182 16.46 4.91 2.92
N ARG A 183 15.59 5.78 3.46
CA ARG A 183 15.90 7.16 3.83
C ARG A 183 16.26 7.34 5.30
N GLY A 184 16.32 6.26 6.07
CA GLY A 184 16.73 6.29 7.47
C GLY A 184 16.12 5.15 8.27
N GLU A 185 16.84 4.69 9.29
CA GLU A 185 16.36 3.66 10.19
C GLU A 185 15.22 4.19 11.07
N ARG A 186 14.10 3.49 11.06
CA ARG A 186 12.96 3.74 11.94
C ARG A 186 12.26 2.45 12.32
N ASP A 187 12.28 2.14 13.61
CA ASP A 187 11.65 0.93 14.15
C ASP A 187 10.17 0.85 13.83
N ASP A 188 9.46 1.98 13.88
CA ASP A 188 8.02 2.01 13.62
C ASP A 188 7.68 1.61 12.17
N LEU A 189 8.53 1.93 11.19
CA LEU A 189 8.36 1.51 9.80
C LEU A 189 8.69 0.01 9.63
N THR A 190 9.71 -0.49 10.32
CA THR A 190 10.07 -1.92 10.32
C THR A 190 8.93 -2.76 10.93
N GLN A 191 8.34 -2.29 12.02
CA GLN A 191 7.20 -2.92 12.68
C GLN A 191 5.96 -2.98 11.77
N LEU A 192 5.72 -1.90 11.01
CA LEU A 192 4.66 -1.87 10.01
C LEU A 192 4.94 -2.83 8.85
N ASP A 193 6.18 -2.95 8.37
CA ASP A 193 6.52 -3.90 7.30
C ASP A 193 6.14 -5.34 7.70
N VAL A 194 6.49 -5.75 8.93
CA VAL A 194 6.13 -7.07 9.48
C VAL A 194 4.61 -7.26 9.53
N LEU A 195 3.87 -6.24 10.00
CA LEU A 195 2.41 -6.28 10.05
C LEU A 195 1.80 -6.42 8.66
N PHE A 196 2.24 -5.62 7.68
CA PHE A 196 1.71 -5.65 6.32
C PHE A 196 1.94 -7.02 5.69
N ARG A 197 3.09 -7.65 5.92
CA ARG A 197 3.36 -9.03 5.45
C ARG A 197 2.40 -10.04 6.06
N ALA A 198 2.07 -9.92 7.34
CA ALA A 198 1.10 -10.82 7.97
C ALA A 198 -0.27 -10.77 7.27
N TYR A 199 -0.77 -9.55 7.03
CA TYR A 199 -2.07 -9.36 6.39
C TYR A 199 -2.03 -9.64 4.88
N GLU A 200 -0.94 -9.35 4.18
CA GLU A 200 -0.74 -9.71 2.78
C GLU A 200 -0.79 -11.22 2.56
N ARG A 201 -0.05 -11.99 3.38
CA ARG A 201 -0.07 -13.45 3.31
C ARG A 201 -1.45 -14.01 3.65
N TRP A 202 -2.10 -13.45 4.68
CA TRP A 202 -3.46 -13.86 5.03
C TRP A 202 -4.44 -13.58 3.89
N ASP A 203 -4.34 -12.41 3.25
CA ASP A 203 -5.23 -12.04 2.14
C ASP A 203 -5.08 -12.94 0.90
N LYS A 204 -3.93 -13.60 0.76
CA LYS A 204 -3.61 -14.59 -0.27
C LYS A 204 -3.85 -16.04 0.19
N PHE A 205 -4.48 -16.24 1.34
CA PHE A 205 -4.74 -17.54 1.97
C PHE A 205 -3.50 -18.35 2.34
N ASP A 206 -2.33 -17.72 2.46
CA ASP A 206 -1.12 -18.34 3.03
C ASP A 206 -1.14 -18.15 4.56
N HIS A 207 -2.04 -18.88 5.22
CA HIS A 207 -2.27 -18.75 6.67
C HIS A 207 -1.05 -19.11 7.51
N VAL A 208 -0.23 -20.06 7.03
CA VAL A 208 0.99 -20.47 7.72
C VAL A 208 2.03 -19.35 7.70
N ALA A 209 2.28 -18.73 6.54
CA ALA A 209 3.18 -17.58 6.48
C ALA A 209 2.62 -16.37 7.22
N ALA A 210 1.31 -16.14 7.14
CA ALA A 210 0.63 -15.08 7.87
C ALA A 210 0.85 -15.21 9.39
N LEU A 211 0.63 -16.41 9.94
CA LEU A 211 0.80 -16.68 11.37
C LEU A 211 2.25 -16.42 11.83
N ARG A 212 3.24 -16.87 11.05
CA ARG A 212 4.67 -16.60 11.33
C ARG A 212 4.96 -15.11 11.46
N HIS A 213 4.38 -14.29 10.58
CA HIS A 213 4.54 -12.83 10.67
C HIS A 213 3.76 -12.23 11.85
N PHE A 214 2.56 -12.71 12.15
CA PHE A 214 1.80 -12.28 13.34
C PHE A 214 2.51 -12.58 14.67
N GLU A 215 3.35 -13.62 14.70
CA GLU A 215 4.10 -14.04 15.88
C GLU A 215 5.53 -13.47 15.92
N HIS A 216 5.90 -12.65 14.94
CA HIS A 216 7.25 -12.11 14.83
C HIS A 216 7.64 -11.28 16.06
N PRO A 217 8.86 -11.44 16.61
CA PRO A 217 9.33 -10.76 17.81
C PRO A 217 9.28 -9.23 17.73
N ASP A 218 9.51 -8.67 16.54
CA ASP A 218 9.55 -7.22 16.32
C ASP A 218 8.19 -6.52 16.45
N LEU A 219 7.06 -7.24 16.42
CA LEU A 219 5.75 -6.60 16.59
C LEU A 219 5.58 -6.04 18.01
N PRO A 220 5.30 -4.73 18.18
CA PRO A 220 5.12 -4.12 19.49
C PRO A 220 3.96 -4.72 20.27
N ARG A 221 4.05 -4.69 21.60
CA ARG A 221 3.01 -5.23 22.49
C ARG A 221 1.62 -4.63 22.23
N ASP A 222 1.55 -3.32 22.02
CA ASP A 222 0.27 -2.64 21.77
C ASP A 222 -0.35 -3.07 20.43
N LEU A 223 0.48 -3.22 19.40
CA LEU A 223 0.03 -3.71 18.09
C LEU A 223 -0.41 -5.17 18.17
N ARG A 224 0.33 -6.03 18.88
CA ARG A 224 -0.07 -7.42 19.15
C ARG A 224 -1.41 -7.51 19.86
N LYS A 225 -1.68 -6.61 20.81
CA LYS A 225 -2.97 -6.53 21.50
C LYS A 225 -4.09 -6.15 20.52
N ARG A 226 -3.86 -5.15 19.68
CA ARG A 226 -4.83 -4.67 18.67
C ARG A 226 -5.17 -5.75 17.63
N ILE A 227 -4.18 -6.53 17.19
CA ILE A 227 -4.36 -7.57 16.15
C ILE A 227 -4.71 -8.95 16.73
N GLY A 228 -4.85 -9.07 18.05
CA GLY A 228 -4.96 -10.35 18.76
C GLY A 228 -6.12 -11.23 18.27
N GLY A 229 -7.26 -10.63 17.93
CA GLY A 229 -8.42 -11.33 17.35
C GLY A 229 -8.09 -11.96 16.00
N ASN A 230 -7.55 -11.17 15.08
CA ASN A 230 -7.14 -11.65 13.75
C ASN A 230 -6.04 -12.72 13.83
N ARG A 231 -5.01 -12.52 14.66
CA ARG A 231 -3.99 -13.55 14.90
C ARG A 231 -4.62 -14.85 15.41
N GLY A 232 -5.53 -14.74 16.39
CA GLY A 232 -6.22 -15.89 16.97
C GLY A 232 -7.06 -16.64 15.92
N PHE A 233 -7.74 -15.91 15.04
CA PHE A 233 -8.50 -16.48 13.93
C PHE A 233 -7.60 -17.27 12.97
N VAL A 234 -6.51 -16.65 12.48
CA VAL A 234 -5.55 -17.31 11.58
C VAL A 234 -4.90 -18.53 12.25
N SER A 235 -4.57 -18.44 13.54
CA SER A 235 -4.04 -19.56 14.30
C SER A 235 -5.00 -20.75 14.35
N ARG A 236 -6.31 -20.53 14.51
CA ARG A 236 -7.31 -21.62 14.46
C ARG A 236 -7.36 -22.30 13.09
N ILE A 237 -7.24 -21.54 12.00
CA ILE A 237 -7.16 -22.12 10.64
C ILE A 237 -5.94 -23.03 10.52
N VAL A 238 -4.76 -22.55 10.92
CA VAL A 238 -3.50 -23.31 10.83
C VAL A 238 -3.56 -24.58 11.69
N ASN A 239 -4.06 -24.47 12.92
CA ASN A 239 -4.16 -25.62 13.82
C ASN A 239 -5.13 -26.68 13.27
N ALA A 240 -6.32 -26.27 12.82
CA ALA A 240 -7.29 -27.19 12.23
C ALA A 240 -6.73 -27.94 11.01
N ALA A 241 -6.00 -27.23 10.13
CA ALA A 241 -5.36 -27.83 8.97
C ALA A 241 -4.21 -28.80 9.33
N SER A 242 -3.54 -28.56 10.46
CA SER A 242 -2.47 -29.45 10.95
C SER A 242 -3.01 -30.74 11.58
N GLU A 243 -4.18 -30.68 12.19
CA GLU A 243 -4.84 -31.82 12.84
C GLU A 243 -5.55 -32.73 11.82
N SER A 244 -6.09 -32.15 10.75
CA SER A 244 -6.87 -32.88 9.76
C SER A 244 -6.88 -32.18 8.40
N PRO A 245 -6.89 -32.92 7.26
CA PRO A 245 -7.10 -32.34 5.94
C PRO A 245 -8.56 -31.88 5.70
N ALA A 246 -9.40 -31.96 6.73
CA ALA A 246 -10.80 -31.56 6.70
C ALA A 246 -10.96 -30.03 6.55
N ILE A 247 -12.06 -29.62 5.91
CA ILE A 247 -12.43 -28.21 5.80
C ILE A 247 -12.87 -27.72 7.18
N ALA A 248 -12.21 -26.67 7.68
CA ALA A 248 -12.58 -25.97 8.91
C ALA A 248 -13.65 -24.88 8.63
N PRO A 249 -14.59 -24.63 9.56
CA PRO A 249 -15.58 -23.57 9.39
C PRO A 249 -14.96 -22.17 9.29
N GLU A 250 -13.79 -21.94 9.91
CA GLU A 250 -13.01 -20.71 9.77
C GLU A 250 -12.66 -20.41 8.31
N LEU A 251 -12.38 -21.42 7.48
CA LEU A 251 -12.05 -21.20 6.07
C LEU A 251 -13.25 -20.69 5.25
N LEU A 252 -14.48 -21.07 5.62
CA LEU A 252 -15.69 -20.56 4.99
C LEU A 252 -15.89 -19.07 5.36
N ALA A 253 -15.67 -18.72 6.63
CA ALA A 253 -15.73 -17.34 7.09
C ALA A 253 -14.64 -16.48 6.44
N ASP A 254 -13.41 -16.99 6.36
CA ASP A 254 -12.27 -16.30 5.76
C ASP A 254 -12.48 -16.01 4.27
N LEU A 255 -12.98 -17.00 3.52
CA LEU A 255 -13.27 -16.83 2.10
C LEU A 255 -14.40 -15.82 1.84
N LEU A 256 -15.44 -15.80 2.68
CA LEU A 256 -16.49 -14.79 2.60
C LEU A 256 -15.97 -13.39 2.95
N ALA A 257 -15.17 -13.26 4.01
CA ALA A 257 -14.55 -12.00 4.39
C ALA A 257 -13.62 -11.49 3.28
N ASN A 258 -12.83 -12.37 2.66
CA ASN A 258 -11.96 -12.05 1.54
C ASN A 258 -12.75 -11.62 0.28
N ALA A 259 -13.87 -12.28 -0.03
CA ALA A 259 -14.75 -11.84 -1.11
C ALA A 259 -15.30 -10.42 -0.88
N ARG A 260 -15.69 -10.08 0.36
CA ARG A 260 -16.13 -8.73 0.73
C ARG A 260 -15.01 -7.70 0.54
N ARG A 261 -13.76 -8.02 0.91
CA ARG A 261 -12.61 -7.14 0.67
C ARG A 261 -12.42 -6.84 -0.82
N ARG A 262 -12.54 -7.84 -1.68
CA ARG A 262 -12.50 -7.64 -3.15
C ARG A 262 -13.62 -6.71 -3.63
N MET A 263 -14.83 -6.82 -3.08
CA MET A 263 -15.93 -5.88 -3.40
C MET A 263 -15.62 -4.45 -2.93
N ASP A 264 -15.02 -4.29 -1.75
CA ASP A 264 -14.63 -2.97 -1.22
C ASP A 264 -13.55 -2.30 -2.09
N GLU A 265 -12.68 -3.09 -2.73
CA GLU A 265 -11.71 -2.63 -3.72
C GLU A 265 -12.31 -2.37 -5.12
N GLY A 266 -13.61 -2.66 -5.33
CA GLY A 266 -14.25 -2.58 -6.65
C GLY A 266 -13.87 -3.71 -7.61
N LYS A 267 -13.32 -4.82 -7.10
CA LYS A 267 -12.93 -6.01 -7.88
C LYS A 267 -14.06 -7.05 -7.85
N ASP A 268 -15.17 -6.73 -8.50
CA ASP A 268 -16.40 -7.53 -8.41
C ASP A 268 -16.28 -8.93 -9.03
N ASP A 269 -15.57 -9.07 -10.17
CA ASP A 269 -15.31 -10.38 -10.78
C ASP A 269 -14.50 -11.30 -9.85
N ASP A 270 -13.49 -10.75 -9.18
CA ASP A 270 -12.69 -11.43 -8.16
C ASP A 270 -13.53 -11.88 -6.96
N ALA A 271 -14.48 -11.05 -6.53
CA ALA A 271 -15.41 -11.38 -5.46
C ALA A 271 -16.33 -12.53 -5.86
N VAL A 272 -16.90 -12.50 -7.08
CA VAL A 272 -17.77 -13.58 -7.58
C VAL A 272 -17.03 -14.92 -7.66
N ALA A 273 -15.77 -14.94 -8.12
CA ALA A 273 -14.97 -16.16 -8.15
C ALA A 273 -14.83 -16.80 -6.75
N ARG A 274 -14.60 -15.97 -5.73
CA ARG A 274 -14.49 -16.41 -4.32
C ARG A 274 -15.83 -16.89 -3.76
N LEU A 275 -16.93 -16.19 -4.06
CA LEU A 275 -18.27 -16.60 -3.64
C LEU A 275 -18.71 -17.91 -4.30
N TYR A 276 -18.27 -18.17 -5.54
CA TYR A 276 -18.47 -19.47 -6.17
C TYR A 276 -17.71 -20.57 -5.43
N ARG A 277 -16.43 -20.36 -5.14
CA ARG A 277 -15.64 -21.31 -4.34
C ARG A 277 -16.25 -21.53 -2.95
N LEU A 278 -16.78 -20.48 -2.33
CA LEU A 278 -17.49 -20.57 -1.06
C LEU A 278 -18.72 -21.47 -1.16
N THR A 279 -19.51 -21.34 -2.24
CA THR A 279 -20.67 -22.19 -2.50
C THR A 279 -20.28 -23.67 -2.55
N GLU A 280 -19.18 -23.99 -3.23
CA GLU A 280 -18.64 -25.36 -3.24
C GLU A 280 -18.18 -25.82 -1.86
N MET A 281 -17.43 -24.97 -1.15
CA MET A 281 -16.89 -25.29 0.17
C MET A 281 -17.98 -25.57 1.19
N ILE A 282 -19.12 -24.87 1.11
CA ILE A 282 -20.28 -25.13 1.96
C ILE A 282 -20.80 -26.55 1.78
N ALA A 283 -21.01 -27.00 0.53
CA ALA A 283 -21.47 -28.36 0.27
C ALA A 283 -20.43 -29.41 0.67
N GLN A 284 -19.14 -29.15 0.40
CA GLN A 284 -18.04 -30.03 0.81
C GLN A 284 -17.98 -30.17 2.34
N TYR A 285 -18.09 -29.06 3.06
CA TYR A 285 -18.09 -29.04 4.52
C TYR A 285 -19.32 -29.77 5.10
N ARG A 286 -20.50 -29.59 4.51
CA ARG A 286 -21.72 -30.28 4.96
C ARG A 286 -21.65 -31.80 4.70
N LEU A 287 -21.13 -32.23 3.56
CA LEU A 287 -20.86 -33.64 3.27
C LEU A 287 -19.86 -34.24 4.26
N GLN A 288 -18.81 -33.49 4.58
CA GLN A 288 -17.83 -33.89 5.59
C GLN A 288 -18.47 -34.09 6.96
N GLN A 289 -19.42 -33.24 7.38
CA GLN A 289 -20.19 -33.45 8.63
C GLN A 289 -21.01 -34.74 8.62
N LYS A 290 -21.36 -35.27 7.43
CA LYS A 290 -22.00 -36.58 7.24
C LYS A 290 -21.00 -37.72 7.01
N GLY A 291 -19.71 -37.47 7.18
CA GLY A 291 -18.64 -38.47 6.99
C GLY A 291 -18.29 -38.73 5.52
N VAL A 292 -18.71 -37.88 4.58
CA VAL A 292 -18.43 -38.03 3.16
C VAL A 292 -17.34 -37.06 2.70
N ASN A 293 -16.25 -37.58 2.15
CA ASN A 293 -15.22 -36.79 1.48
C ASN A 293 -15.62 -36.53 0.02
N ALA A 294 -16.05 -35.31 -0.29
CA ALA A 294 -16.45 -34.93 -1.65
C ALA A 294 -15.32 -34.97 -2.69
N SER A 295 -14.05 -35.01 -2.26
CA SER A 295 -12.90 -35.12 -3.18
C SER A 295 -12.47 -36.56 -3.45
N ASP A 296 -12.98 -37.52 -2.68
CA ASP A 296 -12.72 -38.95 -2.83
C ASP A 296 -13.84 -39.77 -2.18
N VAL A 297 -14.97 -39.90 -2.88
CA VAL A 297 -16.18 -40.52 -2.33
C VAL A 297 -16.02 -42.04 -2.24
N VAL A 298 -16.21 -42.58 -1.05
CA VAL A 298 -16.24 -44.03 -0.80
C VAL A 298 -17.65 -44.56 -1.09
N VAL A 299 -17.87 -45.09 -2.30
CA VAL A 299 -19.18 -45.56 -2.79
C VAL A 299 -19.83 -46.58 -1.84
N SER A 300 -19.05 -47.49 -1.28
CA SER A 300 -19.56 -48.51 -0.35
C SER A 300 -20.15 -47.92 0.95
N ALA A 301 -19.76 -46.70 1.31
CA ALA A 301 -20.32 -45.99 2.46
C ALA A 301 -21.64 -45.26 2.13
N LEU A 302 -22.04 -45.20 0.85
CA LEU A 302 -23.31 -44.62 0.42
C LEU A 302 -24.48 -45.63 0.52
N PRO A 303 -25.73 -45.15 0.64
CA PRO A 303 -26.93 -46.00 0.53
C PRO A 303 -26.97 -46.78 -0.79
N ASP A 304 -27.39 -48.05 -0.74
CA ASP A 304 -27.37 -48.98 -1.88
C ASP A 304 -28.05 -48.40 -3.13
N ALA A 305 -29.19 -47.72 -2.94
CA ALA A 305 -29.99 -47.16 -4.03
C ALA A 305 -29.25 -46.13 -4.90
N ILE A 306 -28.26 -45.42 -4.35
CA ILE A 306 -27.55 -44.35 -5.07
C ILE A 306 -26.14 -44.74 -5.51
N ARG A 307 -25.61 -45.88 -5.04
CA ARG A 307 -24.24 -46.32 -5.38
C ARG A 307 -23.94 -46.34 -6.88
N PRO A 308 -24.81 -46.89 -7.77
CA PRO A 308 -24.50 -46.96 -9.20
C PRO A 308 -24.31 -45.58 -9.84
N VAL A 309 -25.03 -44.56 -9.36
CA VAL A 309 -24.96 -43.19 -9.90
C VAL A 309 -23.60 -42.55 -9.61
N TYR A 310 -23.08 -42.72 -8.40
CA TYR A 310 -21.79 -42.13 -8.00
C TYR A 310 -20.59 -42.97 -8.44
N ASP A 311 -20.74 -44.29 -8.54
CA ASP A 311 -19.67 -45.15 -9.07
C ASP A 311 -19.37 -44.83 -10.55
N ALA A 312 -20.40 -44.45 -11.32
CA ALA A 312 -20.24 -43.99 -12.71
C ALA A 312 -19.47 -42.67 -12.85
N LEU A 313 -19.25 -41.93 -11.76
CA LEU A 313 -18.47 -40.68 -11.75
C LEU A 313 -16.98 -40.91 -11.50
N ARG A 314 -16.54 -42.16 -11.42
CA ARG A 314 -15.14 -42.51 -11.19
C ARG A 314 -14.27 -42.01 -12.34
N GLY A 315 -13.32 -41.14 -12.01
CA GLY A 315 -12.35 -40.64 -12.99
C GLY A 315 -11.23 -41.64 -13.26
N ASP A 316 -10.35 -41.30 -14.21
CA ASP A 316 -9.22 -42.14 -14.65
C ASP A 316 -8.25 -42.51 -13.51
N SER A 317 -8.17 -41.67 -12.47
CA SER A 317 -7.36 -41.93 -11.27
C SER A 317 -7.98 -42.93 -10.30
N GLY A 318 -9.17 -43.44 -10.62
CA GLY A 318 -9.97 -44.29 -9.74
C GLY A 318 -10.71 -43.53 -8.62
N LYS A 319 -10.50 -42.22 -8.47
CA LYS A 319 -11.17 -41.39 -7.46
C LYS A 319 -12.49 -40.81 -7.97
N ILE A 320 -13.42 -40.57 -7.04
CA ILE A 320 -14.68 -39.89 -7.33
C ILE A 320 -14.64 -38.51 -6.69
N LYS A 321 -14.48 -37.48 -7.52
CA LYS A 321 -14.49 -36.06 -7.10
C LYS A 321 -15.81 -35.43 -7.54
N LEU A 322 -16.59 -34.97 -6.56
CA LEU A 322 -17.87 -34.33 -6.82
C LEU A 322 -17.67 -32.86 -7.19
N GLY A 323 -18.21 -32.46 -8.33
CA GLY A 323 -18.45 -31.06 -8.65
C GLY A 323 -19.61 -30.49 -7.81
N LEU A 324 -19.78 -29.16 -7.83
CA LEU A 324 -20.78 -28.43 -7.05
C LEU A 324 -22.18 -29.06 -7.11
N THR A 325 -22.70 -29.27 -8.33
CA THR A 325 -24.05 -29.84 -8.53
C THR A 325 -24.17 -31.26 -7.93
N GLN A 326 -23.15 -32.10 -8.10
CA GLN A 326 -23.16 -33.47 -7.60
C GLN A 326 -23.09 -33.52 -6.08
N ALA A 327 -22.29 -32.64 -5.46
CA ALA A 327 -22.20 -32.53 -4.00
C ALA A 327 -23.55 -32.13 -3.38
N PHE A 328 -24.24 -31.16 -3.97
CA PHE A 328 -25.58 -30.75 -3.56
C PHE A 328 -26.63 -31.84 -3.76
N ARG A 329 -26.59 -32.55 -4.89
CA ARG A 329 -27.49 -33.68 -5.16
C ARG A 329 -27.31 -34.79 -4.12
N LEU A 330 -26.06 -35.15 -3.80
CA LEU A 330 -25.76 -36.17 -2.81
C LEU A 330 -26.30 -35.80 -1.43
N LEU A 331 -26.19 -34.54 -1.02
CA LEU A 331 -26.77 -34.07 0.24
C LEU A 331 -28.29 -34.29 0.30
N GLY A 332 -29.00 -34.03 -0.79
CA GLY A 332 -30.43 -34.29 -0.89
C GLY A 332 -30.76 -35.79 -0.83
N GLU A 333 -30.00 -36.62 -1.54
CA GLU A 333 -30.16 -38.09 -1.54
C GLU A 333 -29.79 -38.74 -0.20
N LEU A 334 -28.93 -38.10 0.60
CA LEU A 334 -28.62 -38.47 1.99
C LEU A 334 -29.66 -37.96 3.00
N GLY A 335 -30.80 -37.44 2.53
CA GLY A 335 -31.91 -37.00 3.39
C GLY A 335 -31.58 -35.79 4.25
N ASP A 336 -30.72 -34.87 3.78
CA ASP A 336 -30.46 -33.62 4.49
C ASP A 336 -31.63 -32.64 4.32
N GLU A 337 -32.69 -32.84 5.11
CA GLU A 337 -33.92 -32.04 5.05
C GLU A 337 -33.68 -30.54 5.31
N ALA A 338 -32.66 -30.18 6.08
CA ALA A 338 -32.26 -28.79 6.28
C ALA A 338 -31.65 -28.16 5.00
N PHE A 339 -31.01 -28.99 4.17
CA PHE A 339 -30.30 -28.56 2.97
C PHE A 339 -31.13 -28.71 1.69
N LEU A 340 -32.17 -29.56 1.68
CA LEU A 340 -33.10 -29.78 0.57
C LEU A 340 -33.85 -28.50 0.12
N PRO A 341 -34.44 -27.67 1.01
CA PRO A 341 -35.02 -26.38 0.63
C PRO A 341 -33.96 -25.40 0.10
N GLN A 342 -32.74 -25.53 0.58
CA GLN A 342 -31.62 -24.70 0.14
C GLN A 342 -31.06 -25.15 -1.21
N TYR A 343 -31.20 -26.41 -1.58
CA TYR A 343 -30.93 -26.92 -2.93
C TYR A 343 -31.87 -26.27 -3.97
N ALA A 344 -33.16 -26.13 -3.67
CA ALA A 344 -34.08 -25.40 -4.53
C ALA A 344 -33.67 -23.91 -4.67
N ARG A 345 -33.12 -23.31 -3.62
CA ARG A 345 -32.52 -21.96 -3.67
C ARG A 345 -31.17 -21.93 -4.39
N TYR A 346 -30.42 -23.03 -4.39
CA TYR A 346 -29.23 -23.20 -5.22
C TYR A 346 -29.57 -23.23 -6.71
N GLU A 347 -30.72 -23.76 -7.12
CA GLU A 347 -31.18 -23.59 -8.51
C GLU A 347 -31.41 -22.11 -8.86
N ALA A 348 -31.88 -21.28 -7.91
CA ALA A 348 -31.92 -19.83 -8.10
C ALA A 348 -30.51 -19.20 -8.12
N LEU A 349 -29.57 -19.74 -7.33
CA LEU A 349 -28.16 -19.38 -7.37
C LEU A 349 -27.55 -19.73 -8.73
N ARG A 350 -27.89 -20.88 -9.34
CA ARG A 350 -27.44 -21.32 -10.66
C ARG A 350 -27.69 -20.29 -11.76
N GLY A 351 -28.78 -19.52 -11.67
CA GLY A 351 -29.03 -18.40 -12.59
C GLY A 351 -28.00 -17.26 -12.45
N LEU A 352 -27.66 -16.89 -11.21
CA LEU A 352 -26.61 -15.89 -10.93
C LEU A 352 -25.21 -16.44 -11.25
N LEU A 353 -24.98 -17.73 -11.01
CA LEU A 353 -23.74 -18.42 -11.36
C LEU A 353 -23.61 -18.62 -12.88
N LYS A 354 -24.70 -18.61 -13.63
CA LYS A 354 -24.65 -18.59 -15.10
C LYS A 354 -24.18 -17.22 -15.62
N GLN A 355 -24.51 -16.12 -14.95
CA GLN A 355 -23.98 -14.80 -15.30
C GLN A 355 -22.47 -14.70 -15.03
N ARG A 356 -21.93 -15.45 -14.06
CA ARG A 356 -20.47 -15.66 -13.96
C ARG A 356 -19.92 -16.28 -15.23
N ASN A 357 -20.59 -17.24 -15.86
CA ASN A 357 -20.04 -17.86 -17.08
C ASN A 357 -19.86 -16.86 -18.22
N ASP A 358 -20.60 -15.74 -18.21
CA ASP A 358 -20.45 -14.65 -19.17
C ASP A 358 -19.34 -13.64 -18.77
N SER A 359 -18.79 -13.77 -17.55
CA SER A 359 -17.68 -12.98 -17.02
C SER A 359 -16.35 -13.32 -17.71
N ILE A 360 -15.49 -12.31 -17.86
CA ILE A 360 -14.11 -12.44 -18.31
C ILE A 360 -13.25 -13.36 -17.41
N LEU A 361 -13.53 -13.46 -16.10
CA LEU A 361 -12.81 -14.37 -15.19
C LEU A 361 -13.39 -15.79 -15.17
N ALA A 362 -14.28 -16.11 -16.11
CA ALA A 362 -14.81 -17.46 -16.32
C ALA A 362 -14.74 -17.84 -17.81
N HIS A 363 -15.87 -17.95 -18.49
CA HIS A 363 -15.96 -18.44 -19.87
C HIS A 363 -16.41 -17.37 -20.87
N GLY A 364 -16.66 -16.14 -20.41
CA GLY A 364 -17.19 -15.06 -21.23
C GLY A 364 -16.20 -13.91 -21.39
N ILE A 365 -16.72 -12.74 -21.75
CA ILE A 365 -15.91 -11.57 -22.15
C ILE A 365 -16.39 -10.25 -21.52
N ARG A 366 -17.40 -10.28 -20.64
CA ARG A 366 -17.97 -9.08 -20.03
C ARG A 366 -17.52 -8.94 -18.57
N PRO A 367 -17.40 -7.72 -18.02
CA PRO A 367 -17.20 -7.55 -16.58
C PRO A 367 -18.50 -7.82 -15.82
N VAL A 368 -18.38 -8.19 -14.55
CA VAL A 368 -19.53 -8.36 -13.64
C VAL A 368 -19.89 -7.03 -12.98
N GLY A 369 -21.19 -6.75 -12.86
CA GLY A 369 -21.70 -5.61 -12.08
C GLY A 369 -21.77 -5.91 -10.59
N ARG A 370 -21.55 -4.87 -9.76
CA ARG A 370 -21.53 -4.93 -8.27
C ARG A 370 -22.74 -5.58 -7.60
N GLU A 371 -23.91 -5.55 -8.25
CA GLU A 371 -25.13 -6.18 -7.75
C GLU A 371 -25.00 -7.71 -7.67
N ILE A 372 -24.21 -8.35 -8.54
CA ILE A 372 -24.09 -9.81 -8.60
C ILE A 372 -23.43 -10.40 -7.35
N PRO A 373 -22.20 -10.00 -6.94
CA PRO A 373 -21.61 -10.53 -5.72
C PRO A 373 -22.45 -10.20 -4.47
N ARG A 374 -23.14 -9.04 -4.45
CA ARG A 374 -24.07 -8.69 -3.37
C ARG A 374 -25.24 -9.69 -3.28
N LEU A 375 -25.93 -9.96 -4.39
CA LEU A 375 -27.03 -10.93 -4.44
C LEU A 375 -26.54 -12.34 -4.09
N LEU A 376 -25.34 -12.73 -4.52
CA LEU A 376 -24.75 -14.02 -4.14
C LEU A 376 -24.55 -14.12 -2.63
N ILE A 377 -24.00 -13.08 -1.98
CA ILE A 377 -23.86 -13.07 -0.50
C ILE A 377 -25.22 -13.20 0.18
N GLU A 378 -26.23 -12.43 -0.25
CA GLU A 378 -27.60 -12.49 0.31
C GLU A 378 -28.21 -13.89 0.19
N ARG A 379 -27.94 -14.60 -0.92
CA ARG A 379 -28.44 -15.97 -1.15
C ARG A 379 -27.65 -17.03 -0.38
N LEU A 380 -26.35 -16.80 -0.14
CA LEU A 380 -25.48 -17.71 0.59
C LEU A 380 -25.64 -17.58 2.12
N ASP A 381 -26.04 -16.43 2.64
CA ASP A 381 -26.15 -16.19 4.09
C ASP A 381 -27.06 -17.21 4.82
N PRO A 382 -28.29 -17.52 4.37
CA PRO A 382 -29.11 -18.55 5.02
C PRO A 382 -28.45 -19.92 5.00
N LEU A 383 -27.75 -20.26 3.91
CA LEU A 383 -27.07 -21.54 3.76
C LEU A 383 -25.87 -21.66 4.71
N LEU A 384 -25.10 -20.57 4.82
CA LEU A 384 -23.97 -20.48 5.74
C LEU A 384 -24.39 -20.58 7.19
N ARG A 385 -25.48 -19.90 7.59
CA ARG A 385 -26.00 -19.97 8.97
C ARG A 385 -26.47 -21.36 9.34
N GLU A 386 -27.12 -22.07 8.41
CA GLU A 386 -27.54 -23.45 8.63
C GLU A 386 -26.34 -24.40 8.74
N THR A 387 -25.33 -24.18 7.89
CA THR A 387 -24.14 -25.05 7.82
C THR A 387 -23.15 -24.80 8.97
N VAL A 388 -23.01 -23.53 9.37
CA VAL A 388 -22.10 -23.04 10.42
C VAL A 388 -22.89 -22.07 11.30
N PRO A 389 -23.57 -22.54 12.36
CA PRO A 389 -24.41 -21.70 13.22
C PRO A 389 -23.70 -20.48 13.82
N GLN A 390 -22.39 -20.59 14.06
CA GLN A 390 -21.53 -19.55 14.58
C GLN A 390 -20.89 -18.64 13.52
N ILE A 391 -21.36 -18.67 12.26
CA ILE A 391 -20.69 -17.98 11.14
C ILE A 391 -20.49 -16.48 11.38
N HIS A 392 -21.45 -15.78 12.01
CA HIS A 392 -21.33 -14.34 12.28
C HIS A 392 -20.15 -14.02 13.20
N ARG A 393 -19.99 -14.79 14.29
CA ARG A 393 -18.84 -14.64 15.18
C ARG A 393 -17.52 -14.92 14.45
N LEU A 394 -17.50 -15.92 13.58
CA LEU A 394 -16.31 -16.21 12.77
C LEU A 394 -16.02 -15.11 11.75
N LEU A 395 -17.05 -14.46 11.19
CA LEU A 395 -16.88 -13.33 10.28
C LEU A 395 -16.36 -12.09 11.00
N ASP A 396 -16.78 -11.85 12.24
CA ASP A 396 -16.23 -10.77 13.07
C ASP A 396 -14.72 -11.00 13.30
N ASP A 397 -14.33 -12.23 13.65
CA ASP A 397 -12.93 -12.61 13.84
C ASP A 397 -12.10 -12.55 12.53
N ALA A 398 -12.73 -12.89 11.39
CA ALA A 398 -12.13 -12.84 10.05
C ALA A 398 -12.03 -11.42 9.48
N THR A 399 -12.71 -10.44 10.09
CA THR A 399 -12.68 -9.06 9.64
C THR A 399 -11.34 -8.44 10.01
N MET A 400 -10.55 -8.08 9.00
CA MET A 400 -9.26 -7.42 9.20
C MET A 400 -9.47 -6.06 9.88
N ILE A 401 -8.65 -5.77 10.90
CA ILE A 401 -8.65 -4.46 11.54
C ILE A 401 -8.34 -3.34 10.54
N LYS A 402 -8.74 -2.12 10.89
CA LYS A 402 -8.23 -0.89 10.28
C LYS A 402 -7.19 -0.26 11.20
N LEU A 403 -6.22 0.43 10.62
CA LEU A 403 -5.12 1.06 11.34
C LEU A 403 -5.28 2.57 11.52
N THR A 404 -5.99 3.25 10.62
CA THR A 404 -6.29 4.68 10.72
C THR A 404 -7.54 5.00 11.53
#